data_AF-A0AAD6V2R2-F1
#
_entry.id   AF-A0AAD6V2R2-F1
#
_cell.length_a   1.000
_cell.length_b   1.000
_cell.length_c   1.000
_cell.angle_alpha   90.00
_cell.angle_beta   90.00
_cell.angle_gamma   90.00
#
_symmetry.space_group_name_H-M   'P 1'
#
loop_
_entity.id
_entity.type
_entity.pdbx_description
1 polymer ?
#
loop_
_entity_poly.entity_id
_entity_poly.type
_entity_poly.pdbx_seq_one_letter_code
_entity_poly.pdbx_strand_id
1 'polypeptide(L)'
;MKFLSYLAGLSIAAVSVAALGLPPLNVPLNLVPEYLKLLAMCNNGPPNTYVAVLYAGTNDYATFAFGQCYPYRIDGVLAEMAVFCKAVTCYDNP
;
A
#
# COMPACT_ATOMS: atom_id res chain seq x y z
N MET A 1 42.21 -43.71 10.31
CA MET A 1 41.86 -42.87 11.48
C MET A 1 40.84 -41.84 11.02
N LYS A 2 39.60 -41.98 11.48
CA LYS A 2 38.45 -41.11 11.19
C LYS A 2 38.39 -40.02 12.26
N PHE A 3 38.40 -38.75 11.86
CA PHE A 3 37.90 -37.66 12.72
C PHE A 3 37.10 -36.68 11.86
N LEU A 4 35.79 -36.91 11.83
CA LEU A 4 34.78 -35.94 11.39
C LEU A 4 34.84 -34.75 12.36
N SER A 5 35.17 -33.56 11.86
CA SER A 5 34.97 -32.31 12.60
C SER A 5 33.58 -31.77 12.28
N TYR A 6 32.64 -32.05 13.17
CA TYR A 6 31.32 -31.45 13.23
C TYR A 6 31.45 -29.98 13.68
N LEU A 7 31.34 -29.03 12.75
CA LEU A 7 30.99 -27.66 13.10
C LEU A 7 29.48 -27.53 12.94
N ALA A 8 28.78 -27.77 14.04
CA ALA A 8 27.38 -27.38 14.20
C ALA A 8 27.34 -25.84 14.27
N GLY A 9 27.29 -25.21 13.10
CA GLY A 9 27.00 -23.80 12.96
C GLY A 9 25.58 -23.54 13.43
N LEU A 10 25.46 -22.92 14.60
CA LEU A 10 24.22 -22.46 15.22
C LEU A 10 23.49 -21.52 14.23
N SER A 11 22.53 -22.08 13.48
CA SER A 11 21.68 -21.30 12.59
C SER A 11 20.77 -20.42 13.45
N ILE A 12 21.12 -19.15 13.59
CA ILE A 12 20.21 -18.15 14.13
C ILE A 12 19.13 -17.99 13.06
N ALA A 13 17.97 -18.61 13.29
CA ALA A 13 16.78 -18.32 12.52
C ALA A 13 16.48 -16.82 12.71
N ALA A 14 16.84 -16.02 11.71
CA ALA A 14 16.39 -14.64 11.62
C ALA A 14 14.87 -14.71 11.44
N VAL A 15 14.13 -14.58 12.55
CA VAL A 15 12.70 -14.33 12.52
C VAL A 15 12.53 -12.97 11.87
N SER A 16 12.31 -12.98 10.56
CA SER A 16 11.90 -11.80 9.82
C SER A 16 10.56 -11.42 10.41
N VAL A 17 10.53 -10.35 11.20
CA VAL A 17 9.29 -9.70 11.61
C VAL A 17 8.72 -9.14 10.31
N ALA A 18 7.95 -9.96 9.59
CA ALA A 18 7.08 -9.45 8.56
C ALA A 18 6.30 -8.33 9.24
N ALA A 19 6.52 -7.10 8.80
CA ALA A 19 5.80 -5.95 9.29
C ALA A 19 4.33 -6.35 9.29
N LEU A 20 3.77 -6.57 10.49
CA LEU A 20 2.36 -6.87 10.63
C LEU A 20 1.69 -5.71 9.91
N GLY A 21 0.93 -6.00 8.86
CA GLY A 21 0.25 -5.03 8.01
C GLY A 21 -0.88 -4.34 8.77
N LEU A 22 -0.54 -3.80 9.94
CA LEU A 22 -1.41 -2.99 10.76
C LEU A 22 -1.72 -1.74 9.95
N PRO A 23 -3.00 -1.37 9.84
CA PRO A 23 -3.36 -0.09 9.26
C PRO A 23 -2.65 1.01 10.05
N PRO A 24 -2.27 2.13 9.41
CA PRO A 24 -1.67 3.23 10.12
C PRO A 24 -2.64 3.71 11.21
N LEU A 25 -2.07 4.09 12.37
CA LEU A 25 -2.79 4.34 13.62
C LEU A 25 -3.92 5.39 13.51
N ASN A 26 -3.93 6.15 12.42
CA ASN A 26 -4.87 7.22 12.12
C ASN A 26 -6.06 6.79 11.24
N VAL A 27 -6.20 5.52 10.87
CA VAL A 27 -7.36 5.03 10.10
C VAL A 27 -8.44 4.52 11.06
N PRO A 28 -9.68 5.05 11.00
CA PRO A 28 -10.80 4.51 11.79
C PRO A 28 -11.00 3.01 11.55
N LEU A 29 -11.27 2.24 12.61
CA LEU A 29 -11.35 0.77 12.53
C LEU A 29 -12.37 0.27 11.49
N ASN A 30 -13.48 0.99 11.28
CA ASN A 30 -14.49 0.66 10.29
C ASN A 30 -14.03 0.87 8.84
N LEU A 31 -12.98 1.67 8.62
CA LEU A 31 -12.40 1.96 7.31
C LEU A 31 -11.17 1.10 7.00
N VAL A 32 -10.68 0.31 7.95
CA VAL A 32 -9.49 -0.54 7.79
C VAL A 32 -9.59 -1.52 6.61
N PRO A 33 -10.71 -2.25 6.40
CA PRO A 33 -10.81 -3.16 5.26
C PRO A 33 -10.65 -2.43 3.92
N GLU A 34 -11.26 -1.25 3.80
CA GLU A 34 -11.22 -0.43 2.61
C GLU A 34 -9.83 0.16 2.36
N TYR A 35 -9.20 0.66 3.42
CA TYR A 35 -7.82 1.11 3.40
C TYR A 35 -6.85 0.01 2.94
N LEU A 36 -6.98 -1.21 3.48
CA LEU A 36 -6.11 -2.33 3.12
C LEU A 36 -6.32 -2.78 1.68
N LYS A 37 -7.56 -2.74 1.18
CA LYS A 37 -7.88 -2.99 -0.23
C LYS A 37 -7.20 -1.98 -1.13
N LEU A 38 -7.36 -0.67 -0.86
CA LEU A 38 -6.72 0.39 -1.64
C LEU A 38 -5.19 0.32 -1.56
N LEU A 39 -4.63 0.03 -0.38
CA LEU A 39 -3.19 -0.15 -0.21
C LEU A 39 -2.66 -1.32 -1.05
N ALA A 40 -3.37 -2.45 -1.06
CA ALA A 40 -3.02 -3.61 -1.89
C ALA A 40 -3.12 -3.27 -3.38
N MET A 41 -4.16 -2.55 -3.81
CA MET A 41 -4.28 -2.09 -5.19
C MET A 41 -3.13 -1.17 -5.61
N CYS A 42 -2.73 -0.26 -4.72
CA CYS A 42 -1.61 0.64 -4.98
C CYS A 42 -0.28 -0.11 -5.10
N ASN A 43 0.01 -1.00 -4.14
CA ASN A 43 1.26 -1.77 -4.10
C ASN A 43 1.39 -2.79 -5.24
N ASN A 44 0.27 -3.39 -5.66
CA ASN A 44 0.24 -4.41 -6.72
C ASN A 44 -0.04 -3.82 -8.11
N GLY A 45 -0.22 -2.50 -8.23
CA GLY A 45 -0.40 -1.83 -9.50
C GLY A 45 0.86 -1.83 -10.37
N PRO A 46 0.80 -1.29 -11.60
CA PRO A 46 1.98 -1.09 -12.43
C PRO A 46 3.10 -0.34 -11.70
N PRO A 47 4.39 -0.49 -12.10
CA PRO A 47 5.54 0.00 -11.35
C PRO A 47 5.53 1.48 -10.95
N ASN A 48 4.80 2.33 -11.67
CA ASN A 48 4.72 3.76 -11.39
C ASN A 48 3.45 4.20 -10.65
N THR A 49 2.62 3.25 -10.19
CA THR A 49 1.47 3.54 -9.36
C THR A 49 1.92 4.20 -8.05
N TYR A 50 1.27 5.30 -7.68
CA TYR A 50 1.57 6.01 -6.44
C TYR A 50 0.36 6.13 -5.50
N VAL A 51 -0.87 6.03 -6.02
CA VAL A 51 -2.11 6.14 -5.26
C VAL A 51 -3.20 5.23 -5.81
N ALA A 52 -4.04 4.73 -4.90
CA ALA A 52 -5.34 4.12 -5.22
C ALA A 52 -6.46 4.93 -4.56
N VAL A 53 -7.58 5.13 -5.27
CA VAL A 53 -8.67 6.03 -4.87
C VAL A 53 -10.01 5.31 -4.96
N LEU A 54 -10.87 5.53 -3.96
CA LEU A 54 -12.29 5.20 -3.93
C LEU A 54 -13.10 6.49 -4.09
N TYR A 55 -14.15 6.46 -4.91
CA TYR A 55 -15.08 7.58 -5.10
C TYR A 55 -16.39 7.39 -4.31
N ALA A 56 -16.89 8.49 -3.76
CA ALA A 56 -17.95 8.52 -2.76
C ALA A 56 -19.28 7.93 -3.24
N GLY A 57 -19.86 7.04 -2.43
CA GLY A 57 -21.16 6.44 -2.74
C GLY A 57 -21.14 5.54 -3.99
N THR A 58 -19.95 5.14 -4.44
CA THR A 58 -19.74 4.21 -5.55
C THR A 58 -18.92 3.00 -5.07
N ASN A 59 -18.76 2.00 -5.94
CA ASN A 59 -17.73 0.98 -5.79
C ASN A 59 -16.64 1.16 -6.87
N ASP A 60 -16.40 2.41 -7.27
CA ASP A 60 -15.46 2.74 -8.34
C ASP A 60 -14.08 3.00 -7.75
N TYR A 61 -13.15 2.16 -8.18
CA TYR A 61 -11.76 2.17 -7.74
C TYR A 61 -10.85 2.52 -8.89
N ALA A 62 -9.90 3.41 -8.65
CA ALA A 62 -8.90 3.78 -9.65
C ALA A 62 -7.50 3.82 -9.05
N THR A 63 -6.50 3.50 -9.86
CA THR A 63 -5.09 3.73 -9.54
C THR A 63 -4.51 4.77 -10.48
N PHE A 64 -3.55 5.55 -9.98
CA PHE A 64 -2.90 6.58 -10.77
C PHE A 64 -1.39 6.43 -10.70
N ALA A 65 -0.75 6.65 -11.84
CA ALA A 65 0.70 6.56 -11.99
C ALA A 65 1.35 7.95 -11.92
N PHE A 66 2.66 7.98 -11.65
CA PHE A 66 3.44 9.22 -11.75
C PHE A 66 3.20 9.91 -13.11
N GLY A 67 3.06 11.23 -13.08
CA GLY A 67 2.69 12.03 -14.26
C GLY A 67 1.18 12.14 -14.47
N GLN A 68 0.35 11.46 -13.66
CA GLN A 68 -1.11 11.58 -13.66
C GLN A 68 -1.55 12.07 -12.29
N CYS A 69 -2.04 13.30 -12.18
CA CYS A 69 -2.70 13.71 -10.93
C CYS A 69 -4.09 13.10 -10.89
N TYR A 70 -4.41 12.39 -9.81
CA TYR A 70 -5.77 11.86 -9.64
C TYR A 70 -6.75 13.02 -9.45
N PRO A 71 -7.92 12.98 -10.11
CA PRO A 71 -8.93 14.00 -9.93
C PRO A 71 -9.64 13.82 -8.58
N TYR A 72 -9.87 14.90 -7.84
CA TYR A 72 -10.70 14.86 -6.63
C TYR A 72 -12.18 14.64 -6.92
N ARG A 73 -12.59 14.72 -8.20
CA ARG A 73 -13.97 14.52 -8.64
C ARG A 73 -14.03 13.89 -10.03
N ILE A 74 -14.84 12.84 -10.19
CA ILE A 74 -15.18 12.23 -11.49
C ILE A 74 -16.70 12.23 -11.61
N ASP A 75 -17.24 12.76 -12.71
CA ASP A 75 -18.68 12.78 -13.01
C ASP A 75 -19.57 13.30 -11.85
N GLY A 76 -19.08 14.31 -11.14
CA GLY A 76 -19.78 14.90 -9.98
C GLY A 76 -19.50 14.21 -8.63
N VAL A 77 -18.89 13.03 -8.63
CA VAL A 77 -18.59 12.23 -7.44
C VAL A 77 -17.22 12.56 -6.89
N LEU A 78 -17.13 12.87 -5.59
CA LEU A 78 -15.88 13.20 -4.90
C LEU A 78 -15.07 11.96 -4.57
N ALA A 79 -13.75 12.08 -4.54
CA ALA A 79 -12.88 11.08 -3.93
C ALA A 79 -13.20 10.97 -2.43
N GLU A 80 -13.54 9.77 -1.97
CA GLU A 80 -13.86 9.47 -0.57
C GLU A 80 -12.60 9.06 0.21
N MET A 81 -11.76 8.24 -0.39
CA MET A 81 -10.52 7.76 0.22
C MET A 81 -9.42 7.65 -0.83
N ALA A 82 -8.24 8.15 -0.50
CA ALA A 82 -7.03 7.98 -1.31
C ALA A 82 -5.92 7.39 -0.44
N VAL A 83 -5.35 6.27 -0.89
CA VAL A 83 -4.23 5.61 -0.21
C VAL A 83 -3.00 5.69 -1.08
N PHE A 84 -2.00 6.42 -0.60
CA PHE A 84 -0.73 6.63 -1.27
C PHE A 84 0.25 5.55 -0.86
N CYS A 85 0.77 4.78 -1.82
CA CYS A 85 1.86 3.83 -1.59
C CYS A 85 3.24 4.41 -1.94
N LYS A 86 3.28 5.59 -2.58
CA LYS A 86 4.51 6.34 -2.86
C LYS A 86 4.29 7.82 -2.61
N ALA A 87 5.33 8.49 -2.12
CA ALA A 87 5.31 9.94 -1.97
C ALA A 87 5.29 10.61 -3.36
N VAL A 88 4.43 11.61 -3.52
CA VAL A 88 4.32 12.41 -4.73
C VAL A 88 3.92 13.84 -4.37
N THR A 89 4.15 14.77 -5.28
CA THR A 89 3.54 16.10 -5.23
C THR A 89 2.84 16.34 -6.55
N CYS A 90 1.56 16.73 -6.49
CA CYS A 90 0.77 17.16 -7.63
C CYS A 90 0.69 18.68 -7.62
N TYR A 91 1.17 19.34 -8.68
CA TYR A 91 1.44 20.78 -8.65
C TYR A 91 0.30 21.68 -9.18
N ASP A 92 -0.81 21.14 -9.68
CA ASP A 92 -1.88 21.93 -10.32
C ASP A 92 -3.29 21.63 -9.79
N ASN A 93 -3.39 21.12 -8.56
CA ASN A 93 -4.67 20.82 -7.91
C ASN A 93 -4.56 21.07 -6.39
N PRO A 94 -4.43 22.36 -5.97
CA PRO A 94 -4.31 22.73 -4.55
C PRO A 94 -5.58 22.47 -3.74
#